data_AF-A0A6J2VS84-F1
#
_entry.id   AF-A0A6J2VS84-F1
#
_cell.length_a   1.000
_cell.length_b   1.000
_cell.length_c   1.000
_cell.angle_alpha   90.00
_cell.angle_beta   90.00
_cell.angle_gamma   90.00
#
_symmetry.space_group_name_H-M   'P 1'
#
loop_
_entity.id
_entity.type
_entity.pdbx_description
1 polymer ?
#
loop_
_entity_poly.entity_id
_entity_poly.type
_entity_poly.pdbx_seq_one_letter_code
_entity_poly.pdbx_strand_id
1 'polypeptide(L)'
;MQVTWLKQLRGSVEILATYNSRYKEKIMDSHVGKIMFQQATFGSTTLKVNNVTFADEACYVCVFDIYPTGSERDQVCLTVQGVSEITTKLQTITSPGLPLETGVVITCTATGKPTPEIRWNSEENLSEYVGYQNNTTMLNDGRTMTTSSNLTVWMSKFGGKYVDCVAQSGDVMEQRRIIVVNENWQVIFSFDLSMLLCATASFC
;
A
#
# COMPACT_ATOMS: atom_id res chain seq x y z
N MET A 1 -40.62 8.98 -6.54
CA MET A 1 -39.56 8.99 -5.52
C MET A 1 -38.26 8.55 -6.16
N GLN A 2 -37.17 9.22 -5.82
CA GLN A 2 -35.84 8.94 -6.35
C GLN A 2 -34.84 8.91 -5.20
N VAL A 3 -33.84 8.04 -5.31
CA VAL A 3 -32.68 8.03 -4.42
C VAL A 3 -31.47 8.43 -5.24
N THR A 4 -30.66 9.34 -4.72
CA THR A 4 -29.43 9.81 -5.37
C THR A 4 -28.27 9.62 -4.41
N TRP A 5 -27.24 8.90 -4.84
CA TRP A 5 -25.98 8.75 -4.12
C TRP A 5 -24.97 9.78 -4.62
N LEU A 6 -24.37 10.50 -3.67
CA LEU A 6 -23.39 11.54 -3.91
C LEU A 6 -22.08 11.22 -3.20
N LYS A 7 -20.95 11.55 -3.82
CA LYS A 7 -19.63 11.61 -3.18
C LYS A 7 -19.28 13.07 -2.93
N GLN A 8 -18.92 13.40 -1.70
CA GLN A 8 -18.54 14.74 -1.29
C GLN A 8 -17.13 14.74 -0.71
N LEU A 9 -16.24 15.54 -1.31
CA LEU A 9 -14.85 15.67 -0.88
C LEU A 9 -14.38 17.12 -1.06
N ARG A 10 -13.90 17.76 0.02
CA ARG A 10 -13.34 19.14 0.00
C ARG A 10 -14.24 20.16 -0.75
N GLY A 11 -15.56 20.05 -0.60
CA GLY A 11 -16.53 20.94 -1.25
C GLY A 11 -16.96 20.53 -2.67
N SER A 12 -16.25 19.58 -3.31
CA SER A 12 -16.70 18.95 -4.56
C SER A 12 -17.81 17.93 -4.28
N VAL A 13 -18.84 17.93 -5.12
CA VAL A 13 -19.96 16.99 -5.07
C VAL A 13 -20.08 16.28 -6.41
N GLU A 14 -20.10 14.95 -6.39
CA GLU A 14 -20.18 14.10 -7.58
C GLU A 14 -21.34 13.12 -7.44
N ILE A 15 -22.12 12.93 -8.51
CA ILE A 15 -23.23 11.97 -8.53
C ILE A 15 -22.68 10.59 -8.88
N LEU A 16 -22.85 9.64 -7.97
CA LEU A 16 -22.37 8.27 -8.11
C LEU A 16 -23.39 7.39 -8.81
N ALA A 17 -24.62 7.40 -8.30
CA ALA A 17 -25.67 6.51 -8.75
C ALA A 17 -27.06 7.06 -8.39
N THR A 18 -28.07 6.62 -9.12
CA THR A 18 -29.48 6.92 -8.83
C THR A 18 -30.30 5.64 -8.80
N TYR A 19 -31.38 5.67 -8.04
CA TYR A 19 -32.40 4.62 -8.05
C TYR A 19 -33.78 5.25 -8.16
N ASN A 20 -34.60 4.71 -9.05
CA ASN A 20 -35.98 5.13 -9.26
C ASN A 20 -36.86 3.90 -9.51
N SER A 21 -38.11 3.87 -9.05
CA SER A 21 -39.01 2.73 -9.31
C SER A 21 -39.18 2.40 -10.79
N ARG A 22 -39.19 3.44 -11.64
CA ARG A 22 -39.45 3.35 -13.07
C ARG A 22 -38.18 3.00 -13.85
N TYR A 23 -37.08 3.66 -13.52
CA TYR A 23 -35.82 3.54 -14.26
C TYR A 23 -34.81 2.59 -13.61
N LYS A 24 -35.15 2.02 -12.45
CA LYS A 24 -34.32 1.11 -11.64
C LYS A 24 -33.00 1.75 -11.24
N GLU A 25 -32.04 0.93 -10.84
CA GLU A 25 -30.68 1.35 -10.50
C GLU A 25 -29.94 1.86 -11.74
N LYS A 26 -29.29 3.01 -11.59
CA LYS A 26 -28.38 3.56 -12.59
C LYS A 26 -27.09 3.99 -11.92
N ILE A 27 -25.96 3.43 -12.35
CA ILE A 27 -24.62 3.83 -11.93
C ILE A 27 -24.06 4.80 -12.98
N MET A 28 -23.39 5.86 -12.54
CA MET A 28 -22.72 6.77 -13.47
C MET A 28 -21.57 6.05 -14.17
N ASP A 29 -21.36 6.30 -15.46
CA ASP A 29 -20.41 5.56 -16.30
C ASP A 29 -18.99 5.53 -15.72
N SER A 30 -18.54 6.63 -15.11
CA SER A 30 -17.23 6.75 -14.44
C SER A 30 -17.03 5.83 -13.23
N HIS A 31 -18.11 5.25 -12.70
CA HIS A 31 -18.11 4.44 -11.47
C HIS A 31 -18.55 2.99 -11.69
N VAL A 32 -18.79 2.58 -12.94
CA VAL A 32 -19.16 1.19 -13.26
C VAL A 32 -18.06 0.24 -12.78
N GLY A 33 -18.44 -0.81 -12.04
CA GLY A 33 -17.53 -1.76 -11.42
C GLY A 33 -16.88 -1.28 -10.10
N LYS A 34 -16.70 0.04 -9.94
CA LYS A 34 -16.19 0.64 -8.70
C LYS A 34 -17.22 0.65 -7.59
N ILE A 35 -18.48 0.96 -7.91
CA ILE A 35 -19.59 0.95 -6.97
C ILE A 35 -20.67 -0.03 -7.41
N MET A 36 -21.42 -0.54 -6.44
CA MET A 36 -22.54 -1.45 -6.69
C MET A 36 -23.66 -1.19 -5.69
N PHE A 37 -24.92 -1.27 -6.13
CA PHE A 37 -26.04 -1.36 -5.20
C PHE A 37 -26.08 -2.74 -4.57
N GLN A 38 -25.98 -2.80 -3.24
CA GLN A 38 -26.27 -4.00 -2.47
C GLN A 38 -27.75 -4.07 -2.10
N GLN A 39 -28.36 -2.92 -1.84
CA GLN A 39 -29.80 -2.78 -1.65
C GLN A 39 -30.27 -1.46 -2.25
N ALA A 40 -31.39 -1.47 -2.96
CA ALA A 40 -32.00 -0.28 -3.53
C ALA A 40 -33.51 -0.35 -3.38
N THR A 41 -34.01 0.19 -2.27
CA THR A 41 -35.44 0.28 -1.97
C THR A 41 -35.78 1.69 -1.50
N PHE A 42 -37.07 2.00 -1.40
CA PHE A 42 -37.51 3.32 -0.95
C PHE A 42 -37.26 3.60 0.53
N GLY A 43 -37.21 2.58 1.39
CA GLY A 43 -36.94 2.75 2.82
C GLY A 43 -35.48 2.50 3.21
N SER A 44 -34.69 1.88 2.32
CA SER A 44 -33.30 1.53 2.59
C SER A 44 -32.52 1.37 1.30
N THR A 45 -31.34 1.99 1.25
CA THR A 45 -30.38 1.83 0.17
C THR A 45 -28.99 1.58 0.75
N THR A 46 -28.24 0.70 0.10
CA THR A 46 -26.88 0.35 0.50
C THR A 46 -26.01 0.30 -0.73
N LEU A 47 -24.94 1.09 -0.71
CA LEU A 47 -23.93 1.15 -1.75
C LEU A 47 -22.66 0.44 -1.28
N LYS A 48 -22.15 -0.49 -2.08
CA LYS A 48 -20.86 -1.14 -1.88
C LYS A 48 -19.81 -0.46 -2.74
N VAL A 49 -18.67 -0.12 -2.15
CA VAL A 49 -17.48 0.39 -2.85
C VAL A 49 -16.46 -0.74 -2.95
N ASN A 50 -16.06 -1.10 -4.17
CA ASN A 50 -15.10 -2.19 -4.44
C ASN A 50 -13.67 -1.66 -4.52
N ASN A 51 -12.69 -2.52 -4.16
CA ASN A 51 -11.25 -2.24 -4.27
C ASN A 51 -10.88 -0.86 -3.71
N VAL A 52 -11.22 -0.62 -2.44
CA VAL A 52 -11.06 0.69 -1.78
C VAL A 52 -9.61 1.15 -1.84
N THR A 53 -9.42 2.40 -2.23
CA THR A 53 -8.13 3.10 -2.30
C THR A 53 -8.20 4.42 -1.54
N PHE A 54 -7.05 5.06 -1.29
CA PHE A 54 -7.01 6.38 -0.65
C PHE A 54 -7.82 7.47 -1.40
N ALA A 55 -8.07 7.31 -2.69
CA ALA A 55 -8.88 8.25 -3.48
C ALA A 55 -10.40 8.14 -3.21
N ASP A 56 -10.83 7.03 -2.61
CA ASP A 56 -12.24 6.78 -2.26
C ASP A 56 -12.62 7.40 -0.92
N GLU A 57 -11.63 7.81 -0.09
CA GLU A 57 -11.89 8.53 1.14
C GLU A 57 -12.66 9.83 0.86
N ALA A 58 -13.92 9.86 1.30
CA ALA A 58 -14.88 10.93 1.07
C ALA A 58 -16.11 10.70 1.95
N CYS A 59 -16.99 11.69 2.02
CA CYS A 59 -18.31 11.50 2.59
C CYS A 59 -19.30 11.11 1.50
N TYR A 60 -19.96 9.98 1.69
CA TYR A 60 -21.00 9.46 0.81
C TYR A 60 -22.35 9.87 1.37
N VAL A 61 -23.15 10.54 0.56
CA VAL A 61 -24.45 11.09 0.95
C VAL A 61 -25.53 10.41 0.13
N CYS A 62 -26.55 9.87 0.78
CA CYS A 62 -27.76 9.43 0.10
C CYS A 62 -28.86 10.48 0.26
N VAL A 63 -29.52 10.83 -0.84
CA VAL A 63 -30.61 11.79 -0.90
C VAL A 63 -31.87 11.08 -1.37
N PHE A 64 -32.91 11.10 -0.54
CA PHE A 64 -34.23 10.56 -0.85
C PHE A 64 -35.16 11.69 -1.24
N ASP A 65 -35.50 11.81 -2.52
CA ASP A 65 -36.46 12.77 -3.04
C ASP A 65 -37.88 12.19 -3.01
N ILE A 66 -38.67 12.63 -2.02
CA ILE A 66 -40.01 12.14 -1.70
C ILE A 66 -41.02 13.24 -1.98
N TYR A 67 -41.77 13.14 -3.08
CA TYR A 67 -42.87 14.05 -3.35
C TYR A 67 -44.14 13.63 -2.58
N PRO A 68 -44.86 14.54 -1.91
CA PRO A 68 -44.63 15.98 -1.77
C PRO A 68 -43.81 16.37 -0.53
N THR A 69 -43.41 15.41 0.31
CA THR A 69 -42.78 15.62 1.63
C THR A 69 -41.47 16.41 1.61
N GLY A 70 -40.70 16.34 0.52
CA GLY A 70 -39.41 17.00 0.37
C GLY A 70 -38.26 16.01 0.17
N SER A 71 -37.03 16.45 0.46
CA SER A 71 -35.83 15.62 0.34
C SER A 71 -35.23 15.31 1.71
N GLU A 72 -35.04 14.04 2.03
CA GLU A 72 -34.31 13.59 3.21
C GLU A 72 -32.88 13.20 2.81
N ARG A 73 -31.91 13.44 3.71
CA ARG A 73 -30.49 13.16 3.42
C ARG A 73 -29.83 12.49 4.61
N ASP A 74 -28.98 11.51 4.32
CA ASP A 74 -28.11 10.88 5.31
C ASP A 74 -26.68 10.77 4.76
N GLN A 75 -25.69 10.78 5.64
CA GLN A 75 -24.28 10.91 5.30
C GLN A 75 -23.41 9.94 6.11
N VAL A 76 -22.51 9.26 5.41
CA VAL A 76 -21.46 8.42 6.01
C VAL A 76 -20.10 8.80 5.44
N CYS A 77 -19.09 8.97 6.29
CA CYS A 77 -17.74 9.32 5.84
C CYS A 77 -16.81 8.10 5.87
N LEU A 78 -16.32 7.72 4.70
CA LEU A 78 -15.36 6.63 4.53
C LEU A 78 -13.95 7.17 4.78
N THR A 79 -13.24 6.60 5.75
CA THR A 79 -11.81 6.85 6.00
C THR A 79 -11.01 5.63 5.59
N VAL A 80 -9.93 5.82 4.84
CA VAL A 80 -9.07 4.72 4.38
C VAL A 80 -7.75 4.77 5.13
N GLN A 81 -7.32 3.62 5.65
CA GLN A 81 -6.08 3.48 6.40
C GLN A 81 -5.20 2.40 5.77
N GLY A 82 -3.88 2.56 5.92
CA GLY A 82 -2.89 1.60 5.48
C GLY A 82 -1.65 2.23 4.87
N VAL A 83 -0.78 1.37 4.32
CA VAL A 83 0.41 1.78 3.56
C VAL A 83 0.01 1.92 2.09
N SER A 84 0.22 3.11 1.54
CA SER A 84 -0.03 3.40 0.11
C SER A 84 1.16 3.05 -0.76
N GLU A 85 2.37 3.24 -0.25
CA GLU A 85 3.60 3.05 -1.02
C GLU A 85 4.76 2.73 -0.08
N ILE A 86 5.62 1.79 -0.48
CA ILE A 86 6.88 1.49 0.18
C ILE A 86 8.01 1.44 -0.86
N THR A 87 9.06 2.22 -0.63
CA THR A 87 10.23 2.31 -1.50
C THR A 87 11.50 2.11 -0.70
N THR A 88 12.50 1.53 -1.34
CA THR A 88 13.80 1.23 -0.72
C THR A 88 14.92 1.69 -1.64
N LYS A 89 15.92 2.36 -1.09
CA LYS A 89 17.15 2.77 -1.79
C LYS A 89 18.35 2.21 -1.05
N LEU A 90 19.35 1.82 -1.82
CA LEU A 90 20.58 1.25 -1.32
C LEU A 90 21.76 2.07 -1.82
N GLN A 91 22.63 2.49 -0.90
CA GLN A 91 23.82 3.27 -1.21
C GLN A 91 25.03 2.67 -0.52
N THR A 92 26.10 2.40 -1.27
CA THR A 92 27.37 1.96 -0.71
C THR A 92 28.14 3.14 -0.13
N ILE A 93 28.79 2.90 1.01
CA ILE A 93 29.62 3.87 1.72
C ILE A 93 30.96 3.22 2.09
N THR A 94 31.99 4.04 2.27
CA THR A 94 33.30 3.61 2.76
C THR A 94 33.59 4.31 4.08
N SER A 95 34.15 3.58 5.04
CA SER A 95 34.50 4.11 6.36
C SER A 95 35.54 5.23 6.26
N PRO A 96 35.33 6.41 6.87
CA PRO A 96 36.30 7.50 6.87
C PRO A 96 37.54 7.07 7.66
N GLY A 97 38.61 6.69 6.96
CA GLY A 97 39.88 6.25 7.55
C GLY A 97 40.20 4.77 7.37
N LEU A 98 39.26 3.96 6.89
CA LEU A 98 39.45 2.54 6.55
C LEU A 98 38.93 2.28 5.12
N PRO A 99 39.78 2.46 4.08
CA PRO A 99 39.36 2.32 2.68
C PRO A 99 38.83 0.92 2.30
N LEU A 100 39.19 -0.10 3.08
CA LEU A 100 38.73 -1.48 2.89
C LEU A 100 37.44 -1.80 3.66
N GLU A 101 36.97 -0.92 4.56
CA GLU A 101 35.72 -1.14 5.27
C GLU A 101 34.56 -0.53 4.48
N THR A 102 33.83 -1.40 3.80
CA THR A 102 32.63 -1.06 3.04
C THR A 102 31.38 -1.24 3.89
N GLY A 103 30.47 -0.27 3.77
CA GLY A 103 29.15 -0.29 4.38
C GLY A 103 28.07 -0.02 3.35
N VAL A 104 26.84 -0.22 3.78
CA VAL A 104 25.64 0.05 3.00
C VAL A 104 24.68 0.87 3.85
N VAL A 105 24.20 1.97 3.30
CA VAL A 105 23.06 2.72 3.84
C VAL A 105 21.82 2.29 3.08
N ILE A 106 20.87 1.74 3.81
CA ILE A 106 19.56 1.31 3.30
C ILE A 106 18.55 2.35 3.76
N THR A 107 17.95 3.07 2.81
CA THR A 107 16.86 4.00 3.08
C THR A 107 15.54 3.32 2.73
N CYS A 108 14.65 3.19 3.70
CA CYS A 108 13.29 2.75 3.48
C CYS A 108 12.34 3.93 3.69
N THR A 109 11.47 4.17 2.72
CA THR A 109 10.49 5.26 2.75
C THR A 109 9.11 4.67 2.54
N ALA A 110 8.23 4.88 3.52
CA ALA A 110 6.86 4.38 3.51
C ALA A 110 5.88 5.54 3.62
N THR A 111 4.83 5.52 2.80
CA THR A 111 3.77 6.53 2.79
C THR A 111 2.45 5.86 3.17
N GLY A 112 1.73 6.41 4.15
CA GLY A 112 0.49 5.81 4.63
C GLY A 112 -0.36 6.75 5.48
N LYS A 113 -1.48 6.23 5.97
CA LYS A 113 -2.38 6.90 6.92
C LYS A 113 -2.93 5.86 7.90
N PRO A 114 -2.75 6.00 9.23
CA PRO A 114 -1.99 7.05 9.94
C PRO A 114 -0.47 6.96 9.66
N THR A 115 0.33 7.79 10.34
CA THR A 115 1.80 7.82 10.19
C THR A 115 2.38 6.41 10.21
N PRO A 116 3.08 5.97 9.14
CA PRO A 116 3.63 4.63 9.08
C PRO A 116 4.82 4.49 10.05
N GLU A 117 4.87 3.39 10.79
CA GLU A 117 6.02 2.98 11.60
C GLU A 117 6.91 2.07 10.75
N ILE A 118 8.21 2.37 10.71
CA ILE A 118 9.20 1.53 10.02
C ILE A 118 10.00 0.73 11.04
N ARG A 119 10.03 -0.59 10.84
CA ARG A 119 10.84 -1.54 11.61
C ARG A 119 11.75 -2.30 10.66
N TRP A 120 12.98 -2.55 11.12
CA TRP A 120 13.96 -3.32 10.38
C TRP A 120 14.01 -4.72 10.96
N ASN A 121 13.98 -5.73 10.10
CA ASN A 121 14.09 -7.13 10.50
C ASN A 121 15.19 -7.82 9.68
N SER A 122 15.91 -8.76 10.27
CA SER A 122 16.82 -9.63 9.54
C SER A 122 16.90 -11.01 10.18
N GLU A 123 17.59 -11.95 9.53
CA GLU A 123 17.85 -13.28 10.08
C GLU A 123 18.69 -13.23 11.36
N GLU A 124 19.64 -12.29 11.41
CA GLU A 124 20.46 -12.02 12.60
C GLU A 124 19.89 -10.88 13.43
N ASN A 125 20.30 -10.80 14.70
CA ASN A 125 19.86 -9.73 15.59
C ASN A 125 20.50 -8.39 15.18
N LEU A 126 19.74 -7.54 14.48
CA LEU A 126 20.19 -6.22 14.02
C LEU A 126 20.64 -5.28 15.16
N SER A 127 20.21 -5.52 16.41
CA SER A 127 20.54 -4.62 17.53
C SER A 127 22.04 -4.51 17.82
N GLU A 128 22.86 -5.44 17.34
CA GLU A 128 24.33 -5.42 17.46
C GLU A 128 25.03 -4.75 16.25
N TYR A 129 24.31 -4.52 15.14
CA TYR A 129 24.86 -4.06 13.86
C TYR A 129 24.34 -2.67 13.40
N VAL A 130 23.34 -2.13 14.08
CA VAL A 130 22.74 -0.82 13.78
C VAL A 130 23.67 0.29 14.31
N GLY A 131 24.38 0.97 13.41
CA GLY A 131 25.21 2.13 13.78
C GLY A 131 24.40 3.39 14.12
N TYR A 132 23.35 3.68 13.34
CA TYR A 132 22.51 4.88 13.49
C TYR A 132 21.19 4.67 12.74
N GLN A 133 20.05 4.87 13.43
CA GLN A 133 18.72 4.91 12.80
C GLN A 133 18.19 6.34 12.94
N ASN A 134 17.99 7.02 11.82
CA ASN A 134 17.20 8.25 11.78
C ASN A 134 15.84 7.94 11.17
N ASN A 135 14.79 8.50 11.77
CA ASN A 135 13.46 8.53 11.19
C ASN A 135 13.09 9.98 10.90
N THR A 136 12.55 10.24 9.70
CA THR A 136 11.98 11.54 9.36
C THR A 136 10.54 11.32 8.92
N THR A 137 9.65 12.17 9.43
CA THR A 137 8.22 12.12 9.08
C THR A 137 7.85 13.40 8.37
N MET A 138 7.25 13.27 7.20
CA MET A 138 6.79 14.36 6.35
C MET A 138 5.28 14.24 6.14
N LEU A 139 4.56 15.36 6.20
CA LEU A 139 3.14 15.41 5.85
C LEU A 139 3.01 15.71 4.35
N ASN A 140 2.32 14.84 3.62
CA ASN A 140 2.05 15.02 2.20
C ASN A 140 0.63 15.54 1.99
N ASP A 141 0.50 16.74 1.43
CA ASP A 141 -0.76 17.34 0.96
C ASP A 141 -1.93 17.29 1.98
N GLY A 142 -1.59 17.22 3.28
CA GLY A 142 -2.53 17.11 4.39
C GLY A 142 -3.33 15.80 4.46
N ARG A 143 -3.00 14.77 3.66
CA ARG A 143 -3.81 13.52 3.57
C ARG A 143 -3.04 12.26 3.95
N THR A 144 -1.75 12.19 3.66
CA THR A 144 -0.89 11.03 3.97
C THR A 144 0.39 11.48 4.66
N MET A 145 1.01 10.57 5.38
CA MET A 145 2.28 10.77 6.09
C MET A 145 3.33 9.87 5.47
N THR A 146 4.50 10.42 5.17
CA THR A 146 5.67 9.66 4.73
C THR A 146 6.67 9.58 5.86
N THR A 147 7.03 8.36 6.25
CA THR A 147 8.13 8.08 7.17
C THR A 147 9.30 7.55 6.36
N SER A 148 10.49 8.11 6.56
CA SER A 148 11.73 7.58 6.00
C SER A 148 12.64 7.14 7.12
N SER A 149 13.18 5.93 7.04
CA SER A 149 14.19 5.42 7.96
C SER A 149 15.44 5.04 7.20
N ASN A 150 16.62 5.42 7.71
CA ASN A 150 17.88 4.90 7.18
C ASN A 150 18.50 3.92 8.17
N LEU A 151 19.08 2.86 7.63
CA LEU A 151 19.83 1.85 8.36
C LEU A 151 21.21 1.71 7.71
N THR A 152 22.26 1.94 8.50
CA THR A 152 23.64 1.69 8.07
C THR A 152 24.09 0.32 8.54
N VAL A 153 24.57 -0.50 7.60
CA VAL A 153 25.08 -1.85 7.84
C VAL A 153 26.52 -1.94 7.34
N TRP A 154 27.44 -2.35 8.20
CA TRP A 154 28.84 -2.58 7.81
C TRP A 154 29.01 -4.01 7.33
N MET A 155 29.50 -4.18 6.11
CA MET A 155 29.63 -5.48 5.46
C MET A 155 30.62 -6.41 6.18
N SER A 156 31.60 -5.84 6.89
CA SER A 156 32.58 -6.56 7.71
C SER A 156 31.98 -7.23 8.95
N LYS A 157 30.83 -6.75 9.42
CA LYS A 157 30.17 -7.21 10.66
C LYS A 157 28.86 -7.94 10.38
N PHE A 158 28.20 -7.64 9.27
CA PHE A 158 26.91 -8.23 8.93
C PHE A 158 27.06 -9.66 8.41
N GLY A 159 26.63 -10.64 9.20
CA GLY A 159 26.58 -12.06 8.80
C GLY A 159 25.32 -12.44 8.01
N GLY A 160 24.30 -11.58 8.04
CA GLY A 160 23.05 -11.76 7.31
C GLY A 160 23.18 -11.60 5.78
N LYS A 161 22.20 -12.13 5.04
CA LYS A 161 22.12 -11.99 3.56
C LYS A 161 21.17 -10.89 3.11
N TYR A 162 20.20 -10.53 3.95
CA TYR A 162 19.15 -9.59 3.63
C TYR A 162 18.66 -8.85 4.87
N VAL A 163 18.05 -7.70 4.63
CA VAL A 163 17.31 -6.92 5.62
C VAL A 163 15.92 -6.67 5.07
N ASP A 164 14.90 -6.94 5.87
CA ASP A 164 13.52 -6.63 5.57
C ASP A 164 13.16 -5.27 6.19
N CYS A 165 12.69 -4.33 5.36
CA CYS A 165 12.00 -3.15 5.83
C CYS A 165 10.51 -3.47 5.98
N VAL A 166 10.00 -3.34 7.20
CA VAL A 166 8.59 -3.53 7.53
C VAL A 166 7.97 -2.18 7.82
N ALA A 167 6.98 -1.79 7.03
CA ALA A 167 6.18 -0.59 7.26
C ALA A 167 4.80 -0.99 7.77
N GLN A 168 4.38 -0.44 8.90
CA GLN A 168 3.06 -0.65 9.46
C GLN A 168 2.30 0.67 9.53
N SER A 169 1.08 0.71 9.03
CA SER A 169 0.19 1.88 9.13
C SER A 169 -1.22 1.41 9.47
N GLY A 170 -1.66 1.70 10.70
CA GLY A 170 -2.87 1.09 11.26
C GLY A 170 -2.74 -0.44 11.34
N ASP A 171 -3.73 -1.15 10.80
CA ASP A 171 -3.76 -2.61 10.77
C ASP A 171 -3.08 -3.23 9.52
N VAL A 172 -2.60 -2.39 8.60
CA VAL A 172 -1.95 -2.85 7.37
C VAL A 172 -0.44 -2.84 7.55
N MET A 173 0.18 -3.98 7.26
CA MET A 173 1.61 -4.17 7.24
C MET A 173 2.08 -4.51 5.83
N GLU A 174 3.12 -3.82 5.38
CA GLU A 174 3.81 -4.06 4.13
C GLU A 174 5.28 -4.33 4.40
N GLN A 175 5.89 -5.23 3.62
CA GLN A 175 7.30 -5.58 3.78
C GLN A 175 8.05 -5.56 2.45
N ARG A 176 9.28 -5.06 2.47
CA ARG A 176 10.21 -5.07 1.35
C ARG A 176 11.51 -5.72 1.80
N ARG A 177 11.91 -6.79 1.11
CA ARG A 177 13.20 -7.43 1.30
C ARG A 177 14.29 -6.71 0.51
N ILE A 178 15.37 -6.35 1.18
CA ILE A 178 16.57 -5.78 0.59
C ILE A 178 17.70 -6.80 0.74
N ILE A 179 18.27 -7.21 -0.39
CA ILE A 179 19.38 -8.16 -0.41
C ILE A 179 20.69 -7.38 -0.20
N VAL A 180 21.47 -7.79 0.80
CA VAL A 180 22.72 -7.15 1.24
C VAL A 180 23.81 -8.22 1.24
N VAL A 181 23.99 -8.94 0.13
CA VAL A 181 25.04 -9.97 0.04
C VAL A 181 26.38 -9.32 -0.28
N ASN A 182 27.39 -9.78 0.43
CA ASN A 182 28.79 -9.38 0.28
C ASN A 182 29.55 -10.25 -0.75
N GLU A 183 28.84 -11.13 -1.47
CA GLU A 183 29.48 -12.06 -2.39
C GLU A 183 29.94 -11.28 -3.63
N ASN A 184 31.27 -11.20 -3.79
CA ASN A 184 31.95 -10.97 -5.05
C ASN A 184 31.05 -11.33 -6.22
N TRP A 185 30.83 -10.41 -7.16
CA TRP A 185 30.05 -10.55 -8.39
C TRP A 185 30.35 -11.84 -9.20
N GLN A 186 30.01 -13.01 -8.68
CA GLN A 186 30.15 -14.31 -9.32
C GLN A 186 28.75 -14.80 -9.63
N VAL A 187 28.36 -14.51 -10.87
CA VAL A 187 27.31 -15.27 -11.54
C VAL A 187 27.85 -16.67 -11.73
N ILE A 188 27.43 -17.64 -10.91
CA ILE A 188 27.67 -19.06 -11.19
C ILE A 188 26.69 -19.44 -12.30
N PHE A 189 27.14 -19.40 -13.55
CA PHE A 189 26.48 -20.16 -14.61
C PHE A 189 26.84 -21.63 -14.41
N SER A 190 25.89 -22.43 -13.91
CA SER A 190 25.98 -23.88 -14.05
C SER A 190 25.48 -24.24 -15.45
N PHE A 191 26.39 -24.38 -16.41
CA PHE A 191 26.14 -25.18 -17.61
C PHE A 191 26.61 -26.60 -17.31
N ASP A 192 25.65 -27.47 -17.00
CA ASP A 192 25.93 -28.90 -16.99
C ASP A 192 25.85 -29.40 -18.44
N LEU A 193 27.02 -29.54 -19.08
CA LEU A 193 27.15 -30.14 -20.39
C LEU A 193 27.58 -31.61 -20.26
N SER A 194 26.82 -32.39 -19.49
CA SER A 194 26.89 -33.84 -19.53
C SER A 194 25.68 -34.48 -18.87
N MET A 195 24.56 -34.52 -19.60
CA MET A 195 23.76 -35.75 -19.74
C MET A 195 22.68 -35.52 -20.81
N LEU A 196 23.11 -35.65 -22.07
CA LEU A 196 22.22 -36.21 -23.08
C LEU A 196 22.17 -37.73 -22.81
N LEU A 197 21.01 -38.24 -22.42
CA LEU A 197 20.46 -39.52 -22.89
C LEU A 197 18.96 -39.55 -22.57
N CYS A 198 18.16 -39.80 -23.60
CA CYS A 198 16.70 -39.92 -23.59
C CYS A 198 16.16 -40.99 -22.64
N ALA A 199 14.97 -40.76 -22.07
CA ALA A 199 13.93 -41.80 -21.92
C ALA A 199 12.55 -41.16 -21.67
N THR A 200 11.52 -41.80 -22.22
CA THR A 200 10.09 -41.45 -22.27
C THR A 200 9.26 -42.00 -21.09
N ALA A 201 7.98 -41.57 -21.03
CA ALA A 201 6.79 -42.18 -20.36
C ALA A 201 6.67 -41.95 -18.83
N SER A 202 5.48 -41.90 -18.20
CA SER A 202 4.05 -41.82 -18.56
C SER A 202 3.28 -41.49 -17.27
N PHE A 203 2.01 -41.08 -17.41
CA PHE A 203 1.04 -40.84 -16.33
C PHE A 203 0.92 -41.97 -15.29
N CYS A 204 0.70 -41.57 -14.04
CA CYS A 204 -0.46 -41.96 -13.24
C CYS A 204 -0.95 -40.74 -12.47
#